data_AF-A0A941WVN7-F1
#
_entry.id   AF-A0A941WVN7-F1
#
_cell.length_a   1.000
_cell.length_b   1.000
_cell.length_c   1.000
_cell.angle_alpha   90.00
_cell.angle_beta   90.00
_cell.angle_gamma   90.00
#
_symmetry.space_group_name_H-M   'P 1'
#
loop_
_entity.id
_entity.type
_entity.pdbx_description
1 polymer ?
#
loop_
_entity_poly.entity_id
_entity_poly.type
_entity_poly.pdbx_seq_one_letter_code
_entity_poly.pdbx_strand_id
1 'polypeptide(L)'
;MQFLDNAGQVAGSISAILALLGLVFFTPVKKRIRARKAKKAEAVKEQKAFRTELRQSLEKITTVLDGLSDDIGDLQYERLSQAQDFYTSRGWCPGAKKEMLCKMHASYRARGRNHLSEHYEEEILRLADKPPQREESEEIP
;
A
#
# COMPACT_ATOMS: atom_id res chain seq x y z
N MET A 1 -66.95 -4.29 55.62
CA MET A 1 -65.51 -4.41 55.98
C MET A 1 -64.90 -5.67 55.37
N GLN A 2 -65.30 -6.89 55.77
CA GLN A 2 -64.68 -8.15 55.31
C GLN A 2 -64.57 -8.37 53.78
N PHE A 3 -65.55 -7.95 52.98
CA PHE A 3 -65.50 -8.13 51.51
C PHE A 3 -64.47 -7.23 50.82
N LEU A 4 -64.25 -6.01 51.32
CA LEU A 4 -63.29 -5.06 50.75
C LEU A 4 -61.85 -5.45 51.09
N ASP A 5 -61.62 -5.92 52.32
CA ASP A 5 -60.31 -6.41 52.75
C ASP A 5 -59.90 -7.67 51.97
N ASN A 6 -60.83 -8.61 51.77
CA ASN A 6 -60.57 -9.81 50.96
C ASN A 6 -60.34 -9.49 49.48
N ALA A 7 -61.09 -8.55 48.89
CA ALA A 7 -60.89 -8.12 47.51
C ALA A 7 -59.53 -7.42 47.32
N GLY A 8 -59.11 -6.58 48.28
CA GLY A 8 -57.79 -5.94 48.29
C GLY A 8 -56.64 -6.96 48.41
N GLN A 9 -56.79 -7.97 49.26
CA GLN A 9 -55.79 -9.03 49.44
C GLN A 9 -55.67 -9.94 48.20
N VAL A 10 -56.79 -10.25 47.55
CA VAL A 10 -56.81 -11.02 46.29
C VAL A 10 -56.23 -10.21 45.13
N ALA A 11 -56.55 -8.92 45.02
CA ALA A 11 -55.96 -8.05 44.00
C ALA A 11 -54.44 -7.86 44.20
N GLY A 12 -53.98 -7.73 45.46
CA GLY A 12 -52.57 -7.65 45.83
C GLY A 12 -51.78 -8.92 45.48
N SER A 13 -52.37 -10.09 45.73
CA SER A 13 -51.73 -11.38 45.39
C SER A 13 -51.69 -11.64 43.88
N ILE A 14 -52.75 -11.33 43.13
CA ILE A 14 -52.78 -11.47 41.66
C ILE A 14 -51.75 -10.53 41.01
N SER A 15 -51.67 -9.28 41.46
CA SER A 15 -50.70 -8.31 40.93
C SER A 15 -49.25 -8.71 41.24
N ALA A 16 -48.97 -9.24 42.43
CA ALA A 16 -47.66 -9.80 42.77
C ALA A 16 -47.29 -11.02 41.91
N ILE A 17 -48.24 -11.92 41.64
CA ILE A 17 -48.02 -13.09 40.77
C ILE A 17 -47.75 -12.64 39.33
N LEU A 18 -48.50 -11.68 38.79
CA LEU A 18 -48.26 -11.14 37.45
C LEU A 18 -46.91 -10.41 37.36
N ALA A 19 -46.50 -9.69 38.40
CA ALA A 19 -45.18 -9.05 38.46
C ALA A 19 -44.06 -10.10 38.46
N LEU A 20 -44.19 -11.18 39.23
CA LEU A 20 -43.23 -12.29 39.27
C LEU A 20 -43.18 -13.05 37.94
N LEU A 21 -44.32 -13.34 37.32
CA LEU A 21 -44.38 -13.96 36.00
C LEU A 21 -43.74 -13.05 34.94
N GLY A 22 -44.04 -11.75 34.96
CA GLY A 22 -43.38 -10.76 34.10
C GLY A 22 -41.86 -10.73 34.32
N LEU A 23 -41.39 -10.85 35.55
CA LEU A 23 -39.96 -10.87 35.86
C LEU A 23 -39.30 -12.16 35.34
N VAL A 24 -39.92 -13.33 35.58
CA VAL A 24 -39.42 -14.64 35.17
C VAL A 24 -39.37 -14.79 33.65
N PHE A 25 -40.36 -14.27 32.93
CA PHE A 25 -40.41 -14.43 31.47
C PHE A 25 -39.75 -13.27 30.70
N PHE A 26 -39.94 -12.02 31.10
CA PHE A 26 -39.52 -10.86 30.33
C PHE A 26 -38.04 -10.49 30.55
N THR A 27 -37.51 -10.67 31.76
CA THR A 27 -36.10 -10.34 32.06
C THR A 27 -35.09 -11.25 31.34
N PRO A 28 -35.23 -12.58 31.25
CA PRO A 28 -34.26 -13.41 30.52
C PRO A 28 -34.33 -13.15 29.01
N VAL A 29 -35.50 -12.87 28.45
CA VAL A 29 -35.67 -12.52 27.04
C VAL A 29 -34.97 -11.19 26.73
N LYS A 30 -35.19 -10.16 27.55
CA LYS A 30 -34.51 -8.86 27.40
C LYS A 30 -32.99 -8.98 27.54
N LYS A 31 -32.50 -9.79 28.50
CA LYS A 31 -31.07 -10.09 28.67
C LYS A 31 -30.49 -10.81 27.44
N ARG A 32 -31.17 -11.82 26.89
CA ARG A 32 -30.73 -12.52 25.66
C ARG A 32 -30.69 -11.60 24.43
N ILE A 33 -31.69 -10.74 24.25
CA ILE A 33 -31.72 -9.79 23.13
C ILE A 33 -30.56 -8.79 23.27
N ARG A 34 -30.33 -8.24 24.47
CA ARG A 34 -29.20 -7.34 24.73
C ARG A 34 -27.87 -8.02 24.48
N ALA A 35 -27.67 -9.24 24.97
CA ALA A 35 -26.45 -10.02 24.74
C ALA A 35 -26.23 -10.31 23.25
N ARG A 36 -27.29 -10.67 22.50
CA ARG A 36 -27.21 -10.85 21.03
C ARG A 36 -26.85 -9.56 20.30
N LYS A 37 -27.45 -8.43 20.70
CA LYS A 37 -27.12 -7.12 20.12
C LYS A 37 -25.68 -6.70 20.44
N ALA A 38 -25.22 -6.94 21.67
CA ALA A 38 -23.84 -6.68 22.07
C ALA A 38 -22.84 -7.51 21.25
N LYS A 39 -23.05 -8.84 21.15
CA LYS A 39 -22.19 -9.71 20.33
C LYS A 39 -22.15 -9.31 18.86
N LYS A 40 -23.29 -8.93 18.27
CA LYS A 40 -23.34 -8.40 16.91
C LYS A 40 -22.59 -7.07 16.78
N ALA A 41 -22.73 -6.19 17.76
CA ALA A 41 -22.02 -4.91 17.77
C ALA A 41 -20.50 -5.10 17.92
N GLU A 42 -20.06 -6.04 18.76
CA GLU A 42 -18.65 -6.43 18.90
C GLU A 42 -18.09 -7.02 17.61
N ALA A 43 -18.78 -7.99 17.00
CA ALA A 43 -18.35 -8.57 15.73
C ALA A 43 -18.25 -7.51 14.61
N VAL A 44 -19.17 -6.54 14.55
CA VAL A 44 -19.10 -5.43 13.60
C VAL A 44 -17.94 -4.49 13.93
N LYS A 45 -17.65 -4.24 15.22
CA LYS A 45 -16.50 -3.43 15.63
C LYS A 45 -15.18 -4.09 15.27
N GLU A 46 -15.05 -5.39 15.53
CA GLU A 46 -13.86 -6.18 15.17
C GLU A 46 -13.64 -6.21 13.66
N GLN A 47 -14.70 -6.47 12.88
CA GLN A 47 -14.60 -6.41 11.41
C GLN A 47 -14.19 -5.01 10.91
N LYS A 48 -14.73 -3.95 11.51
CA LYS A 48 -14.35 -2.58 11.15
C LYS A 48 -12.89 -2.30 11.53
N ALA A 49 -12.47 -2.68 12.73
CA ALA A 49 -11.09 -2.51 13.18
C ALA A 49 -10.11 -3.25 12.25
N PHE A 50 -10.41 -4.51 11.93
CA PHE A 50 -9.62 -5.30 10.99
C PHE A 50 -9.55 -4.68 9.59
N ARG A 51 -10.68 -4.21 9.05
CA ARG A 51 -10.70 -3.51 7.75
C ARG A 51 -9.92 -2.21 7.75
N THR A 52 -9.91 -1.49 8.88
CA THR A 52 -9.08 -0.30 9.04
C THR A 52 -7.60 -0.65 9.06
N GLU A 53 -7.22 -1.71 9.79
CA GLU A 53 -5.83 -2.17 9.91
C GLU A 53 -5.25 -2.72 8.59
N LEU A 54 -5.93 -3.69 7.97
CA LEU A 54 -6.41 -3.56 6.58
C LEU A 54 -5.79 -2.47 5.72
N ARG A 55 -6.61 -1.43 5.59
CA ARG A 55 -6.36 -0.27 4.74
C ARG A 55 -5.07 0.45 5.10
N GLN A 56 -4.77 0.60 6.39
CA GLN A 56 -3.55 1.26 6.86
C GLN A 56 -2.30 0.48 6.45
N SER A 57 -2.34 -0.85 6.49
CA SER A 57 -1.22 -1.69 6.06
C SER A 57 -1.00 -1.59 4.55
N LEU A 58 -2.08 -1.60 3.77
CA LEU A 58 -2.00 -1.38 2.32
C LEU A 58 -1.49 0.01 1.94
N GLU A 59 -1.93 1.04 2.66
CA GLU A 59 -1.46 2.41 2.47
C GLU A 59 0.05 2.50 2.74
N LYS A 60 0.53 1.93 3.85
CA LYS A 60 1.97 1.85 4.15
C LYS A 60 2.76 1.14 3.05
N ILE A 61 2.26 0.01 2.54
CA ILE A 61 2.91 -0.72 1.45
C ILE A 61 2.99 0.16 0.20
N THR A 62 1.90 0.85 -0.14
CA THR A 62 1.85 1.76 -1.30
C THR A 62 2.89 2.87 -1.15
N THR A 63 2.94 3.54 0.00
CA THR A 63 3.94 4.59 0.27
C THR A 63 5.37 4.09 0.15
N VAL A 64 5.66 2.88 0.66
CA VAL A 64 7.00 2.29 0.54
C VAL A 64 7.32 1.96 -0.93
N LEU A 65 6.36 1.44 -1.69
CA LEU A 65 6.55 1.15 -3.11
C LEU A 65 6.77 2.43 -3.94
N ASP A 66 6.06 3.51 -3.62
CA ASP A 66 6.25 4.81 -4.26
C ASP A 66 7.68 5.33 -3.99
N GLY A 67 8.11 5.29 -2.71
CA GLY A 67 9.48 5.66 -2.34
C GLY A 67 10.55 4.82 -3.06
N LEU A 68 10.39 3.49 -3.10
CA LEU A 68 11.30 2.62 -3.83
C LEU A 68 11.31 2.90 -5.34
N SER A 69 10.16 3.26 -5.91
CA SER A 69 10.07 3.63 -7.33
C SER A 69 10.88 4.89 -7.63
N ASP A 70 10.89 5.85 -6.70
CA ASP A 70 11.66 7.09 -6.80
C ASP A 70 13.15 6.82 -6.61
N ASP A 71 13.55 6.03 -5.59
CA ASP A 71 14.95 5.61 -5.39
C ASP A 71 15.51 4.89 -6.64
N ILE A 72 14.72 4.01 -7.26
CA ILE A 72 15.10 3.35 -8.52
C ILE A 72 15.24 4.38 -9.65
N GLY A 73 14.40 5.41 -9.66
CA GLY A 73 14.51 6.53 -10.58
C GLY A 73 15.84 7.24 -10.45
N ASP A 74 16.24 7.58 -9.22
CA ASP A 74 17.50 8.28 -8.95
C ASP A 74 18.71 7.42 -9.34
N LEU A 75 18.68 6.12 -9.01
CA LEU A 75 19.72 5.19 -9.43
C LEU A 75 19.79 5.03 -10.96
N GLN A 76 18.65 5.02 -11.65
CA GLN A 76 18.63 4.99 -13.12
C GLN A 76 19.24 6.27 -13.70
N TYR A 77 18.91 7.42 -13.14
CA TYR A 77 19.47 8.70 -13.54
C TYR A 77 21.00 8.72 -13.37
N GLU A 78 21.50 8.40 -12.18
CA GLU A 78 22.93 8.36 -11.89
C GLU A 78 23.66 7.41 -12.84
N ARG A 79 23.11 6.20 -13.04
CA ARG A 79 23.72 5.20 -13.93
C ARG A 79 23.75 5.65 -15.39
N LEU A 80 22.68 6.26 -15.88
CA LEU A 80 22.60 6.77 -17.25
C LEU A 80 23.58 7.94 -17.45
N SER A 81 23.64 8.86 -16.49
CA SER A 81 24.55 10.01 -16.49
C SER A 81 26.02 9.57 -16.49
N GLN A 82 26.41 8.71 -15.53
CA GLN A 82 27.77 8.18 -15.45
C GLN A 82 28.18 7.41 -16.72
N ALA A 83 27.25 6.64 -17.30
CA ALA A 83 27.53 5.92 -18.53
C ALA A 83 27.76 6.89 -19.70
N GLN A 84 26.98 7.96 -19.80
CA GLN A 84 27.16 8.97 -20.83
C GLN A 84 28.52 9.66 -20.69
N ASP A 85 28.86 10.14 -19.50
CA ASP A 85 30.17 10.76 -19.24
C ASP A 85 31.32 9.80 -19.60
N PHE A 86 31.21 8.54 -19.19
CA PHE A 86 32.23 7.53 -19.47
C PHE A 86 32.39 7.21 -20.95
N TYR A 87 31.29 7.02 -21.68
CA TYR A 87 31.35 6.62 -23.10
C TYR A 87 31.62 7.79 -24.04
N THR A 88 31.12 8.98 -23.72
CA THR A 88 31.41 10.20 -24.50
C THR A 88 32.86 10.63 -24.32
N SER A 89 33.40 10.61 -23.09
CA SER A 89 34.82 10.97 -22.84
C SER A 89 35.81 10.06 -23.55
N ARG A 90 35.54 8.75 -23.63
CA ARG A 90 36.40 7.80 -24.36
C ARG A 90 36.16 7.76 -25.87
N GLY A 91 35.07 8.35 -26.36
CA GLY A 91 34.73 8.42 -27.79
C GLY A 91 34.17 7.14 -28.44
N TRP A 92 33.88 6.08 -27.67
CA TRP A 92 33.34 4.84 -28.21
C TRP A 92 32.51 4.06 -27.17
N CYS A 93 31.49 3.34 -27.63
CA CYS A 93 30.58 2.54 -26.80
C CYS A 93 30.20 1.24 -27.53
N PRO A 94 30.36 0.05 -26.93
CA PRO A 94 29.93 -1.20 -27.55
C PRO A 94 28.45 -1.18 -27.94
N GLY A 95 28.09 -1.74 -29.11
CA GLY A 95 26.70 -1.79 -29.58
C GLY A 95 25.72 -2.37 -28.55
N ALA A 96 26.07 -3.47 -27.88
CA ALA A 96 25.24 -4.06 -26.82
C ALA A 96 25.04 -3.11 -25.61
N LYS A 97 26.02 -2.25 -25.31
CA LYS A 97 25.89 -1.24 -24.26
C LYS A 97 25.00 -0.08 -24.72
N LYS A 98 25.11 0.35 -25.98
CA LYS A 98 24.20 1.36 -26.56
C LYS A 98 22.75 0.93 -26.47
N GLU A 99 22.44 -0.30 -26.90
CA GLU A 99 21.08 -0.84 -26.85
C GLU A 99 20.54 -0.89 -25.42
N MET A 100 21.34 -1.39 -24.47
CA MET A 100 21.00 -1.43 -23.06
C MET A 100 20.71 -0.03 -22.50
N LEU A 101 21.55 0.97 -22.82
CA LEU A 101 21.39 2.34 -22.35
C LEU A 101 20.15 3.00 -22.96
N CYS A 102 19.89 2.81 -24.26
CA CYS A 102 18.68 3.34 -24.91
C CYS A 102 17.42 2.72 -24.30
N LYS A 103 17.41 1.40 -24.07
CA LYS A 103 16.27 0.73 -23.40
C LYS A 103 16.04 1.26 -21.98
N MET A 104 17.12 1.49 -21.23
CA MET A 104 17.04 2.05 -19.87
C MET A 104 16.54 3.49 -19.89
N HIS A 105 17.02 4.32 -20.82
CA HIS A 105 16.58 5.70 -21.02
C HIS A 105 15.09 5.76 -21.42
N ALA A 106 14.65 4.93 -22.38
CA ALA A 106 13.25 4.82 -22.77
C ALA A 106 12.35 4.45 -21.58
N SER A 107 12.77 3.48 -20.75
CA SER A 107 12.04 3.12 -19.53
C SER A 107 12.01 4.26 -18.50
N TYR A 108 13.08 5.04 -18.41
CA TYR A 108 13.18 6.19 -17.51
C TYR A 108 12.20 7.31 -17.95
N ARG A 109 12.19 7.63 -19.25
CA ARG A 109 11.28 8.62 -19.86
C ARG A 109 9.82 8.19 -19.82
N ALA A 110 9.53 6.92 -20.05
CA ALA A 110 8.16 6.38 -19.98
C ALA A 110 7.51 6.56 -18.59
N ARG A 111 8.32 6.71 -17.54
CA ARG A 111 7.87 7.02 -16.17
C ARG A 111 7.73 8.51 -15.89
N GLY A 112 7.80 9.35 -16.93
CA GLY A 112 7.64 10.81 -16.83
C GLY A 112 8.89 11.56 -16.36
N ARG A 113 10.05 10.89 -16.23
CA ARG A 113 11.28 11.51 -15.74
C ARG A 113 12.03 12.19 -16.88
N ASN A 114 12.55 13.40 -16.66
CA ASN A 114 13.08 14.26 -17.73
C ASN A 114 14.41 14.96 -17.39
N HIS A 115 15.14 14.45 -16.42
CA HIS A 115 16.40 15.05 -15.96
C HIS A 115 17.59 14.86 -16.92
N LEU A 116 17.49 13.90 -17.86
CA LEU A 116 18.53 13.66 -18.87
C LEU A 116 18.24 14.45 -20.15
N SER A 117 19.30 14.72 -20.92
CA SER A 117 19.21 15.40 -22.22
C SER A 117 18.21 14.70 -23.16
N GLU A 118 17.44 15.48 -23.92
CA GLU A 118 16.56 14.94 -24.97
C GLU A 118 17.34 14.18 -26.05
N HIS A 119 18.60 14.56 -26.26
CA HIS A 119 19.49 13.95 -27.24
C HIS A 119 20.36 12.84 -26.65
N TYR A 120 20.07 12.35 -25.43
CA TYR A 120 20.84 11.31 -24.75
C TYR A 120 21.11 10.09 -25.66
N GLU A 121 20.05 9.55 -26.27
CA GLU A 121 20.16 8.37 -27.12
C GLU A 121 20.97 8.67 -28.38
N GLU A 122 20.75 9.82 -29.01
CA GLU A 122 21.48 10.21 -30.20
C GLU A 122 22.99 10.34 -29.94
N GLU A 123 23.37 10.98 -28.84
CA GLU A 123 24.76 11.17 -28.45
C GLU A 123 25.48 9.83 -28.25
N ILE A 124 24.84 8.87 -27.56
CA ILE A 124 25.37 7.53 -27.35
C ILE A 124 25.45 6.74 -28.65
N LEU A 125 24.44 6.85 -29.52
CA LEU A 125 24.38 6.09 -30.77
C LEU A 125 25.45 6.55 -31.77
N ARG A 126 25.80 7.85 -31.77
CA ARG A 126 26.84 8.43 -32.64
C ARG A 126 28.26 7.94 -32.34
N LEU A 127 28.53 7.45 -31.13
CA LEU A 127 29.85 6.95 -30.75
C LEU A 127 30.29 5.76 -31.60
N ALA A 128 31.59 5.51 -31.77
CA ALA A 128 32.04 4.30 -32.45
C ALA A 128 31.75 3.04 -31.61
N ASP A 129 31.57 1.87 -32.24
CA ASP A 129 31.27 0.61 -31.51
C ASP A 129 32.51 -0.03 -30.88
N LYS A 130 33.69 0.28 -31.40
CA LYS A 130 34.97 -0.31 -31.02
C LYS A 130 35.97 0.79 -30.65
N PRO A 131 36.96 0.50 -29.80
CA PRO A 131 38.02 1.45 -29.52
C PRO A 131 38.74 1.84 -30.81
N PRO A 132 39.29 3.06 -30.88
CA PRO A 132 40.25 3.38 -31.93
C PRO A 132 41.40 2.36 -31.87
N GLN A 133 41.79 1.83 -33.02
CA GLN A 133 42.99 1.00 -33.11
C GLN A 133 44.17 1.88 -32.67
N ARG A 134 44.91 1.46 -31.64
CA ARG A 134 46.18 2.11 -31.33
C ARG A 134 47.10 1.79 -32.50
N GLU A 135 47.54 2.80 -33.23
CA GLU A 135 48.69 2.60 -34.11
C GLU A 135 49.87 2.26 -33.20
N GLU A 136 50.33 1.01 -33.27
CA GLU A 136 51.61 0.59 -32.72
C GLU A 136 52.71 1.25 -33.57
N SER A 137 52.89 2.55 -33.39
CA SER A 137 53.95 3.35 -34.00
C SER A 137 54.62 4.19 -32.92
N GLU A 138 55.19 3.51 -31.93
CA GLU A 138 56.37 4.02 -31.26
C GLU A 138 57.46 2.97 -31.47
N GLU A 139 58.19 3.15 -32.57
CA GLU A 139 59.56 2.67 -32.72
C GLU A 139 60.31 2.98 -31.42
N ILE A 140 60.67 1.94 -30.68
CA ILE A 140 61.59 2.07 -29.56
C ILE A 140 63.00 2.16 -30.16
N PRO A 141 63.78 3.23 -29.88
CA PRO A 141 65.17 3.36 -30.31
C PRO A 141 66.10 2.28 -29.75
#